data_AF-A0A0D3AHA2-F1
#
_entry.id   AF-A0A0D3AHA2-F1
#
_cell.length_a   1.000
_cell.length_b   1.000
_cell.length_c   1.000
_cell.angle_alpha   90.00
_cell.angle_beta   90.00
_cell.angle_gamma   90.00
#
_symmetry.space_group_name_H-M   'P 1'
#
loop_
_entity.id
_entity.type
_entity.pdbx_description
1 polymer ?
#
loop_
_entity_poly.entity_id
_entity_poly.type
_entity_poly.pdbx_seq_one_letter_code
_entity_poly.pdbx_strand_id
1 'polypeptide(L)' 'MAEKYQDAMAICRWYGNPHLFITVTANPNWVELKHHLDAYGGESANSRPDLECRLFKLKLEEMVSDFKK' A
#
# COMPACT_ATOMS: atom_id res chain seq x y z
N MET A 1 -12.24 2.99 -20.87
CA MET A 1 -12.81 3.49 -19.59
C MET A 1 -14.08 2.72 -19.22
N ALA A 2 -14.96 2.43 -20.18
CA ALA A 2 -16.15 1.58 -19.96
C ALA A 2 -15.84 0.19 -19.40
N GLU A 3 -14.79 -0.50 -19.88
CA GLU A 3 -14.44 -1.85 -19.39
C GLU A 3 -14.13 -1.88 -17.89
N LYS A 4 -13.26 -1.00 -17.40
CA LYS A 4 -12.94 -0.89 -15.96
C LYS A 4 -14.17 -0.63 -15.09
N TYR A 5 -15.13 0.12 -15.60
CA TYR A 5 -16.40 0.35 -14.92
C TYR A 5 -17.26 -0.92 -14.89
N GLN A 6 -17.36 -1.64 -16.01
CA GLN A 6 -18.09 -2.91 -16.05
C GLN A 6 -17.47 -3.96 -15.11
N ASP A 7 -16.14 -4.05 -15.04
CA ASP A 7 -15.44 -4.93 -14.11
C ASP A 7 -15.76 -4.58 -12.65
N ALA A 8 -15.69 -3.29 -12.30
CA ALA A 8 -16.05 -2.83 -10.95
C ALA A 8 -17.52 -3.14 -10.61
N MET A 9 -18.44 -2.92 -11.56
CA MET A 9 -19.86 -3.24 -11.38
C MET A 9 -20.11 -4.73 -11.23
N ALA A 10 -19.36 -5.59 -11.92
CA ALA A 10 -19.44 -7.04 -11.75
C ALA A 10 -19.02 -7.47 -10.33
N ILE A 11 -17.96 -6.86 -9.78
CA ILE A 11 -17.51 -7.10 -8.40
C ILE A 11 -18.58 -6.63 -7.40
N CYS A 12 -19.14 -5.42 -7.57
CA CYS A 12 -20.20 -4.90 -6.69
C CYS A 12 -21.47 -5.75 -6.73
N ARG A 13 -21.83 -6.32 -7.89
CA ARG A 13 -22.98 -7.24 -8.00
C ARG A 13 -22.76 -8.54 -7.22
N TRP A 14 -21.52 -9.03 -7.15
CA TRP A 14 -21.20 -10.27 -6.46
C TRP A 14 -21.02 -10.09 -4.95
N TYR A 15 -20.26 -9.08 -4.52
CA TYR A 15 -19.90 -8.86 -3.12
C TYR A 15 -20.77 -7.82 -2.41
N GLY A 16 -21.65 -7.13 -3.13
CA GLY A 16 -22.39 -5.98 -2.64
C GLY A 16 -21.64 -4.66 -2.83
N ASN A 17 -22.32 -3.55 -2.55
CA ASN A 17 -21.73 -2.23 -2.72
C ASN A 17 -20.66 -1.98 -1.64
N PRO A 18 -19.52 -1.38 -2.00
CA PRO A 18 -18.49 -1.02 -1.03
C PRO A 18 -19.01 0.08 -0.08
N HIS A 19 -18.67 -0.05 1.20
CA HIS A 19 -18.99 0.96 2.21
C HIS A 19 -17.88 2.03 2.33
N LEU A 20 -16.63 1.66 2.04
CA LEU A 20 -15.45 2.51 2.16
C LEU A 20 -14.57 2.35 0.93
N PHE A 21 -13.96 3.45 0.49
CA PHE A 21 -12.90 3.46 -0.50
C PHE A 21 -11.65 4.07 0.14
N ILE A 22 -10.63 3.25 0.38
CA ILE A 22 -9.41 3.64 1.11
C ILE A 22 -8.24 3.61 0.15
N THR A 23 -7.51 4.72 0.08
CA THR A 23 -6.25 4.81 -0.66
C THR A 23 -5.10 4.84 0.34
N VAL A 24 -4.15 3.91 0.19
CA VAL A 24 -2.89 3.91 0.96
C VAL A 24 -1.76 4.27 0.01
N THR A 25 -0.98 5.28 0.39
CA THR A 25 0.15 5.76 -0.40
C THR A 25 1.45 5.40 0.30
N ALA A 26 2.43 4.91 -0.46
CA ALA A 26 3.78 4.70 0.06
C ALA A 26 4.39 6.03 0.50
N ASN A 27 5.09 6.04 1.63
CA ASN A 27 5.72 7.24 2.17
C ASN A 27 7.24 7.02 2.31
N PRO A 28 8.07 7.70 1.49
CA PRO A 28 9.52 7.57 1.57
C PRO A 28 10.11 8.14 2.88
N ASN A 29 9.30 8.86 3.67
CA ASN A 29 9.74 9.44 4.94
C ASN A 29 9.56 8.54 6.17
N TRP A 30 9.16 7.28 6.00
CA TRP A 30 9.03 6.35 7.12
C TRP A 30 10.33 6.20 7.91
N VAL A 31 10.20 6.20 9.23
CA VAL A 31 11.35 6.17 10.17
C VAL A 31 12.11 4.86 10.01
N GLU A 32 11.39 3.75 9.83
CA GLU A 32 11.96 2.43 9.61
C GLU A 32 12.81 2.39 8.33
N LEU A 33 12.37 3.09 7.28
CA LEU A 33 13.12 3.19 6.02
C LEU A 33 14.36 4.06 6.20
N LYS A 34 14.23 5.22 6.87
CA LYS A 34 15.37 6.11 7.17
C LYS A 34 16.44 5.41 8.00
N HIS A 35 16.06 4.76 9.09
CA HIS A 35 17.00 4.01 9.94
C HIS A 35 17.73 2.91 9.16
N HIS A 36 17.05 2.21 8.24
CA HIS A 36 17.69 1.22 7.40
C HIS A 36 18.66 1.85 6.40
N LEU A 37 18.31 2.99 5.81
CA LEU A 37 19.19 3.70 4.88
C LEU A 37 20.44 4.24 5.59
N ASP A 38 20.27 4.80 6.79
CA ASP A 38 21.36 5.32 7.63
C ASP A 38 22.32 4.19 8.07
N ALA A 39 21.78 3.02 8.41
CA ALA A 39 22.57 1.88 8.90
C ALA A 39 23.36 1.16 7.79
N TYR A 40 22.82 1.10 6.56
CA TYR A 40 23.37 0.27 5.48
C TYR A 40 23.85 1.07 4.26
N GLY A 41 23.89 2.40 4.34
CA GLY A 41 24.52 3.27 3.34
C GLY A 41 23.67 3.55 2.10
N GLY A 42 22.39 3.88 2.26
CA GLY A 42 21.52 4.32 1.16
C GLY A 42 21.32 5.84 1.16
N GLU A 43 21.73 6.52 0.09
CA GLU A 43 21.63 8.00 0.01
C GLU A 43 20.19 8.53 0.04
N SER A 44 19.20 7.72 -0.40
CA SER A 44 17.79 8.13 -0.46
C SER A 44 16.85 6.93 -0.53
N ALA A 45 15.63 7.07 -0.01
CA ALA A 45 14.54 6.10 -0.20
C ALA A 45 14.31 5.80 -1.70
N ASN A 46 14.43 6.84 -2.54
CA ASN A 46 14.23 6.72 -3.98
C ASN A 46 15.31 5.87 -4.67
N SER A 47 16.51 5.72 -4.08
CA SER A 47 17.55 4.85 -4.66
C SER A 47 17.32 3.38 -4.35
N ARG A 48 16.43 3.07 -3.39
CA ARG A 48 16.08 1.71 -2.96
C ARG A 48 14.56 1.48 -2.94
N PRO A 49 13.90 1.55 -4.11
CA PRO A 49 12.45 1.32 -4.20
C PRO A 49 12.04 -0.07 -3.72
N ASP A 50 12.95 -1.05 -3.76
CA ASP A 50 12.72 -2.39 -3.22
C ASP A 50 12.44 -2.39 -1.70
N LEU A 51 13.12 -1.52 -0.95
CA LEU A 51 12.91 -1.37 0.49
C LEU A 51 11.59 -0.65 0.78
N GLU A 52 11.29 0.41 0.03
CA GLU A 52 10.02 1.14 0.15
C GLU A 52 8.83 0.24 -0.15
N CYS A 53 8.87 -0.55 -1.23
CA CYS A 53 7.83 -1.51 -1.57
C CYS A 53 7.63 -2.58 -0.50
N ARG A 54 8.72 -3.09 0.09
CA ARG A 54 8.64 -4.08 1.18
C ARG A 54 8.00 -3.48 2.43
N LEU A 55 8.41 -2.28 2.83
CA LEU A 55 7.84 -1.61 3.99
C LEU A 55 6.38 -1.25 3.76
N PHE A 56 6.02 -0.77 2.56
CA PHE A 56 4.64 -0.53 2.17
C PHE A 56 3.79 -1.80 2.30
N LYS A 57 4.28 -2.94 1.81
CA LYS A 57 3.56 -4.22 1.93
C LYS A 57 3.31 -4.60 3.39
N LEU A 58 4.32 -4.45 4.26
CA LEU A 58 4.19 -4.75 5.69
C LEU A 58 3.14 -3.86 6.36
N LYS A 59 3.17 -2.54 6.09
CA LYS A 59 2.17 -1.59 6.62
C LYS A 59 0.76 -1.86 6.07
N LEU A 60 0.65 -2.28 4.81
CA LEU A 60 -0.61 -2.66 4.21
C LEU A 60 -1.20 -3.92 4.88
N GLU A 61 -0.36 -4.93 5.12
CA GLU A 61 -0.78 -6.16 5.81
C GLU A 61 -1.21 -5.89 7.26
N GLU A 62 -0.48 -5.03 7.98
CA GLU A 62 -0.85 -4.56 9.32
C GLU A 62 -2.23 -3.87 9.30
N MET A 63 -2.45 -2.93 8.39
CA MET A 63 -3.73 -2.23 8.25
C MET A 63 -4.89 -3.19 7.90
N VAL A 64 -4.66 -4.13 6.98
CA VAL A 64 -5.67 -5.15 6.62
C VAL A 64 -5.96 -6.06 7.80
N SER A 65 -4.96 -6.39 8.63
CA SER A 65 -5.16 -7.16 9.85
C SER A 65 -6.03 -6.42 10.85
N ASP A 66 -5.87 -5.10 10.98
CA ASP A 66 -6.69 -4.29 11.88
C ASP A 66 -8.16 -4.20 11.43
N PHE A 67 -8.42 -4.22 10.12
CA PHE A 67 -9.79 -4.29 9.59
C PHE A 67 -10.47 -5.65 9.76
N LYS A 68 -9.69 -6.72 9.99
CA LYS A 68 -10.19 -8.08 10.17
C LYS A 68 -10.41 -8.48 11.63
N LYS A 69 -10.04 -7.60 12.58
CA LYS A 69 -10.39 -7.74 14.00
C LYS A 69 -11.87 -7.40 14.21
#